data_AF-A0A8C4QZZ5-F1
#
_entry.id   AF-A0A8C4QZZ5-F1
#
_cell.length_a   1.000
_cell.length_b   1.000
_cell.length_c   1.000
_cell.angle_alpha   90.00
_cell.angle_beta   90.00
_cell.angle_gamma   90.00
#
_symmetry.space_group_name_H-M   'P 1'
#
loop_
_entity.id
_entity.type
_entity.pdbx_description
1 polymer ?
#
loop_
_entity_poly.entity_id
_entity_poly.type
_entity_poly.pdbx_seq_one_letter_code
_entity_poly.pdbx_strand_id
1 'polypeptide(L)'
;MTLEAKTSSSGSDTQCRTLPALRTMGSLSSPCKPSPWQGDIRKAALCPYDCRACEANKKLQLRLVIRVFSEDGTGRSLEIPAGTTAREVCRSLALKNQCLDDSCWALVESYPHIGLERSLEDHEIVAQVQAGWGSDCDNKLFFRKNYAKYEFFKNPVQFFPEHMASTSFDTNGTTPHSQIIQNLINASGCPEIQGYLHVKDPGKKSWKKLYCFLRPSGLYSP
;
A
#
# COMPACT_ATOMS: atom_id res chain seq x y z
N MET A 1 7.28 46.27 63.12
CA MET A 1 6.09 46.71 62.37
C MET A 1 5.12 45.55 62.32
N THR A 2 3.97 45.71 63.00
CA THR A 2 2.62 45.24 62.62
C THR A 2 2.45 43.74 62.31
N LEU A 3 2.01 42.87 63.24
CA LEU A 3 0.65 42.63 63.82
C LEU A 3 -0.42 42.08 62.84
N GLU A 4 -0.83 40.83 63.14
CA GLU A 4 -2.18 40.21 63.08
C GLU A 4 -2.86 39.97 61.70
N ALA A 5 -3.76 39.01 61.48
CA ALA A 5 -4.69 38.31 62.38
C ALA A 5 -5.14 36.93 61.84
N LYS A 6 -5.54 36.05 62.77
CA LYS A 6 -6.44 34.89 62.57
C LYS A 6 -7.87 35.36 62.27
N THR A 7 -8.69 34.52 61.64
CA THR A 7 -10.10 34.31 62.06
C THR A 7 -10.69 33.05 61.44
N SER A 8 -11.72 32.55 62.11
CA SER A 8 -12.25 31.19 62.18
C SER A 8 -13.66 31.06 61.57
N SER A 9 -14.25 29.85 61.70
CA SER A 9 -15.68 29.47 61.58
C SER A 9 -16.10 28.99 60.16
N SER A 10 -16.97 28.00 59.95
CA SER A 10 -17.79 27.13 60.81
C SER A 10 -18.55 26.11 59.92
N GLY A 11 -18.81 24.90 60.44
CA GLY A 11 -19.94 23.99 60.06
C GLY A 11 -19.94 23.45 58.62
N SER A 12 -20.55 22.33 58.26
CA SER A 12 -21.35 21.30 58.95
C SER A 12 -21.51 20.13 57.96
N ASP A 13 -21.75 18.93 58.48
CA ASP A 13 -22.09 17.69 57.77
C ASP A 13 -23.12 17.85 56.63
N THR A 14 -23.05 17.00 55.59
CA THR A 14 -24.06 15.94 55.30
C THR A 14 -23.88 15.33 53.89
N GLN A 15 -23.91 14.00 53.89
CA GLN A 15 -24.25 13.02 52.85
C GLN A 15 -24.89 13.45 51.50
N CYS A 16 -24.35 12.81 50.46
CA CYS A 16 -25.02 11.92 49.49
C CYS A 16 -26.23 12.44 48.68
N ARG A 17 -26.00 12.67 47.38
CA ARG A 17 -27.00 12.38 46.33
C ARG A 17 -26.32 11.77 45.10
N THR A 18 -26.73 10.56 44.78
CA THR A 18 -26.47 9.81 43.55
C THR A 18 -27.04 10.55 42.33
N LEU A 19 -26.34 10.50 41.19
CA LEU A 19 -26.86 10.83 39.86
C LEU A 19 -26.46 9.75 38.84
N PRO A 20 -27.24 9.57 37.76
CA PRO A 20 -27.56 8.26 37.20
C PRO A 20 -26.58 7.78 36.12
N ALA A 21 -26.57 6.45 35.94
CA ALA A 21 -25.98 5.81 34.78
C ALA A 21 -26.68 6.26 33.48
N LEU A 22 -25.92 6.69 32.47
CA LEU A 22 -26.44 6.81 31.11
C LEU A 22 -25.38 6.50 30.03
N ARG A 23 -25.55 5.29 29.49
CA ARG A 23 -25.33 4.84 28.10
C ARG A 23 -23.89 4.83 27.56
N THR A 24 -23.32 3.62 27.63
CA THR A 24 -22.48 3.04 26.58
C THR A 24 -23.07 3.32 25.20
N MET A 25 -22.44 4.21 24.43
CA MET A 25 -22.62 4.23 22.97
C MET A 25 -21.72 3.15 22.38
N GLY A 26 -22.38 2.15 21.81
CA GLY A 26 -21.75 0.99 21.21
C GLY A 26 -20.74 1.38 20.12
N SER A 27 -19.63 0.65 20.13
CA SER A 27 -18.75 0.47 18.99
C SER A 27 -19.60 -0.02 17.80
N LEU A 28 -19.90 0.89 16.87
CA LEU A 28 -20.38 0.52 15.53
C LEU A 28 -19.17 0.05 14.72
N SER A 29 -18.71 -1.16 15.03
CA SER A 29 -18.01 -1.97 14.04
C SER A 29 -19.03 -2.34 12.97
N SER A 30 -19.14 -1.49 11.95
CA SER A 30 -19.89 -1.84 10.74
C SER A 30 -19.00 -2.71 9.86
N PRO A 31 -19.39 -3.96 9.55
CA PRO A 31 -18.74 -4.73 8.50
C PRO A 31 -18.92 -3.96 7.20
N CYS A 32 -17.83 -3.71 6.46
CA CYS A 32 -17.92 -3.17 5.11
C CYS A 32 -18.77 -4.13 4.28
N LYS A 33 -20.04 -3.78 4.03
CA LYS A 33 -20.87 -4.52 3.07
C LYS A 33 -20.16 -4.51 1.71
N PRO A 34 -20.14 -5.64 0.97
CA PRO A 34 -19.59 -5.67 -0.37
C PRO A 34 -20.32 -4.62 -1.23
N SER A 35 -19.55 -3.83 -1.99
CA SER A 35 -20.14 -2.83 -2.86
C SER A 35 -20.93 -3.52 -3.99
N PRO A 36 -22.14 -3.04 -4.36
CA PRO A 36 -22.98 -3.67 -5.38
C PRO A 36 -22.29 -3.87 -6.75
N TRP A 37 -21.19 -3.15 -6.99
CA TRP A 37 -20.48 -3.06 -8.26
C TRP A 37 -19.39 -4.13 -8.45
N GLN A 38 -19.11 -4.97 -7.44
CA GLN A 38 -18.03 -5.97 -7.53
C GLN A 38 -18.21 -6.94 -8.71
N GLY A 39 -19.45 -7.30 -9.05
CA GLY A 39 -19.76 -8.14 -10.22
C GLY A 39 -19.55 -7.44 -11.57
N ASP A 40 -19.85 -6.14 -11.64
CA ASP A 40 -19.74 -5.35 -12.87
C ASP A 40 -18.29 -4.95 -13.17
N ILE A 41 -17.48 -4.69 -12.15
CA ILE A 41 -16.05 -4.41 -12.28
C ILE A 41 -15.31 -5.64 -12.85
N ARG A 42 -15.64 -6.85 -12.36
CA ARG A 42 -15.06 -8.11 -12.87
C ARG A 42 -15.42 -8.37 -14.33
N LYS A 43 -16.61 -7.97 -14.77
CA LYS A 43 -17.04 -8.09 -16.18
C LYS A 43 -16.44 -7.01 -17.09
N ALA A 44 -16.27 -5.78 -16.61
CA ALA A 44 -15.67 -4.67 -17.37
C ALA A 44 -14.16 -4.80 -17.58
N ALA A 45 -13.49 -5.58 -16.73
CA ALA A 45 -12.05 -5.90 -16.79
C ALA A 45 -11.67 -6.92 -17.89
N LEU A 46 -12.62 -7.46 -18.65
CA LEU A 46 -12.40 -8.54 -19.62
C LEU A 46 -11.91 -8.12 -21.02
N CYS A 47 -11.34 -6.93 -21.22
CA CYS A 47 -10.62 -6.64 -22.47
C CYS A 47 -9.11 -6.62 -22.23
N PRO A 48 -8.42 -7.76 -22.39
CA PRO A 48 -6.99 -7.89 -22.13
C PRO A 48 -6.06 -7.24 -23.18
N TYR A 49 -6.59 -6.56 -24.21
CA TYR A 49 -5.79 -6.11 -25.37
C TYR A 49 -5.88 -4.61 -25.72
N ASP A 50 -6.31 -3.75 -24.80
CA ASP A 50 -6.21 -2.28 -24.96
C ASP A 50 -6.62 -1.76 -26.35
N CYS A 51 -7.81 -2.14 -26.81
CA CYS A 51 -8.25 -1.88 -28.18
C CYS A 51 -8.73 -0.43 -28.37
N ARG A 52 -8.40 0.24 -29.49
CA ARG A 52 -8.91 1.59 -29.82
C ARG A 52 -10.46 1.70 -29.84
N ALA A 53 -11.17 0.62 -30.16
CA ALA A 53 -12.63 0.58 -30.10
C ALA A 53 -13.18 0.63 -28.65
N CYS A 54 -12.32 0.29 -27.67
CA CYS A 54 -12.56 0.35 -26.25
C CYS A 54 -12.33 1.78 -25.72
N GLU A 55 -11.35 2.54 -26.24
CA GLU A 55 -11.09 3.94 -25.84
C GLU A 55 -12.30 4.85 -26.05
N ALA A 56 -13.00 4.69 -27.19
CA ALA A 56 -14.20 5.48 -27.50
C ALA A 56 -15.41 5.15 -26.61
N ASN A 57 -15.46 3.93 -26.04
CA ASN A 57 -16.52 3.47 -25.13
C ASN A 57 -16.14 3.50 -23.64
N LYS A 58 -14.87 3.76 -23.26
CA LYS A 58 -14.37 3.60 -21.87
C LYS A 58 -13.91 4.90 -21.19
N LYS A 59 -14.66 5.99 -21.36
CA LYS A 59 -15.05 6.80 -20.18
C LYS A 59 -16.35 6.21 -19.60
N LEU A 60 -16.37 4.90 -19.33
CA LEU A 60 -17.50 4.28 -18.65
C LEU A 60 -17.72 5.06 -17.36
N GLN A 61 -18.89 5.67 -17.25
CA GLN A 61 -19.38 6.52 -16.15
C GLN A 61 -19.41 5.83 -14.77
N LEU A 62 -18.85 4.62 -14.67
CA LEU A 62 -18.72 3.88 -13.43
C LEU A 62 -17.66 4.56 -12.57
N ARG A 63 -18.16 5.26 -11.56
CA ARG A 63 -17.36 5.81 -10.47
C ARG A 63 -17.51 4.92 -9.26
N LEU A 64 -16.40 4.72 -8.55
CA LEU A 64 -16.37 3.98 -7.31
C LEU A 64 -15.85 4.87 -6.20
N VAL A 65 -16.36 4.63 -5.00
CA VAL A 65 -15.84 5.26 -3.79
C VAL A 65 -14.81 4.33 -3.18
N ILE A 66 -13.55 4.75 -3.18
CA ILE A 66 -12.47 4.08 -2.48
C ILE A 66 -12.24 4.75 -1.13
N ARG A 67 -11.75 3.99 -0.15
CA ARG A 67 -11.30 4.54 1.14
C ARG A 67 -9.80 4.37 1.25
N VAL A 68 -9.10 5.50 1.40
CA VAL A 68 -7.64 5.55 1.51
C VAL A 68 -7.28 6.09 2.89
N PHE A 69 -6.34 5.43 3.56
CA PHE A 69 -5.90 5.75 4.91
C PHE A 69 -4.54 6.45 4.87
N SER A 70 -4.35 7.45 5.73
CA SER A 70 -3.04 8.02 6.02
C SER A 70 -2.30 7.17 7.07
N GLU A 71 -1.02 7.46 7.31
CA GLU A 71 -0.20 6.74 8.30
C GLU A 71 -0.73 6.87 9.74
N ASP A 72 -1.43 7.96 10.05
CA ASP A 72 -2.10 8.19 11.36
C ASP A 72 -3.41 7.40 11.52
N GLY A 73 -3.78 6.59 10.53
CA GLY A 73 -5.02 5.82 10.52
C GLY A 73 -6.27 6.62 10.13
N THR A 74 -6.14 7.90 9.79
CA THR A 74 -7.26 8.70 9.29
C THR A 74 -7.66 8.23 7.90
N GLY A 75 -8.94 7.91 7.71
CA GLY A 75 -9.47 7.41 6.44
C GLY A 75 -10.21 8.51 5.67
N ARG A 76 -9.88 8.70 4.40
CA ARG A 76 -10.58 9.59 3.46
C ARG A 76 -11.26 8.76 2.37
N SER A 77 -12.54 9.06 2.11
CA SER A 77 -13.26 8.50 0.96
C SER A 77 -13.02 9.35 -0.29
N LEU A 78 -12.77 8.72 -1.42
CA LEU A 78 -12.51 9.35 -2.71
C LEU A 78 -13.37 8.71 -3.77
N GLU A 79 -14.14 9.51 -4.49
CA GLU A 79 -14.83 9.05 -5.69
C GLU A 79 -13.87 9.13 -6.87
N ILE A 80 -13.62 8.01 -7.53
CA ILE A 80 -12.71 7.90 -8.68
C ILE A 80 -13.39 7.18 -9.84
N PRO A 81 -13.06 7.51 -11.10
CA PRO A 81 -13.38 6.66 -12.25
C PRO A 81 -12.84 5.23 -12.09
N ALA A 82 -13.55 4.24 -12.65
CA ALA A 82 -13.14 2.83 -12.60
C ALA A 82 -11.79 2.54 -13.28
N GLY A 83 -11.37 3.36 -14.24
CA GLY A 83 -10.08 3.25 -14.93
C GLY A 83 -8.93 4.00 -14.26
N THR A 84 -9.11 4.56 -13.06
CA THR A 84 -8.05 5.35 -12.42
C THR A 84 -6.92 4.46 -11.89
N THR A 85 -5.71 4.81 -12.31
CA THR A 85 -4.46 4.15 -11.92
C THR A 85 -4.01 4.56 -10.52
N ALA A 86 -3.13 3.75 -9.90
CA ALA A 86 -2.52 4.08 -8.62
C ALA A 86 -1.76 5.42 -8.67
N ARG A 87 -1.04 5.69 -9.77
CA ARG A 87 -0.34 6.96 -10.00
C ARG A 87 -1.27 8.17 -9.95
N GLU A 88 -2.42 8.09 -10.62
CA GLU A 88 -3.39 9.18 -10.67
C GLU A 88 -4.01 9.46 -9.29
N VAL A 89 -4.32 8.40 -8.52
CA VAL A 89 -4.79 8.56 -7.14
C VAL A 89 -3.71 9.20 -6.26
N CYS A 90 -2.46 8.72 -6.33
CA CYS A 90 -1.34 9.30 -5.60
C CYS A 90 -1.15 10.78 -5.91
N ARG A 91 -1.14 11.17 -7.19
CA ARG A 91 -1.04 12.57 -7.62
C ARG A 91 -2.20 13.42 -7.09
N SER A 92 -3.44 12.90 -7.17
CA SER A 92 -4.62 13.62 -6.66
C SER A 92 -4.52 13.87 -5.15
N LEU A 93 -4.05 12.89 -4.39
CA LEU A 93 -3.88 13.00 -2.94
C LEU A 93 -2.71 13.90 -2.57
N ALA A 94 -1.56 13.79 -3.25
CA ALA A 94 -0.41 14.65 -3.05
C ALA A 94 -0.77 16.13 -3.29
N LEU A 95 -1.48 16.43 -4.38
CA LEU A 95 -1.96 17.78 -4.70
C LEU A 95 -2.92 18.31 -3.63
N LYS A 96 -3.91 17.51 -3.22
CA LYS A 96 -4.88 17.88 -2.17
C LYS A 96 -4.21 18.13 -0.81
N ASN A 97 -3.15 17.39 -0.52
CA ASN A 97 -2.40 17.50 0.73
C ASN A 97 -1.19 18.44 0.62
N GLN A 98 -1.06 19.20 -0.49
CA GLN A 98 0.03 20.16 -0.73
C GLN A 98 1.43 19.56 -0.54
N CYS A 99 1.61 18.32 -0.99
CA CYS A 99 2.88 17.60 -0.90
C CYS A 99 3.80 17.97 -2.08
N LEU A 100 5.10 18.11 -1.85
CA LEU A 100 6.06 18.61 -2.85
C LEU A 100 6.76 17.50 -3.67
N ASP A 101 6.90 16.29 -3.14
CA ASP A 101 7.58 15.17 -3.82
C ASP A 101 6.57 14.12 -4.29
N ASP A 102 6.09 14.24 -5.52
CA ASP A 102 5.10 13.34 -6.12
C ASP A 102 5.63 11.93 -6.36
N SER A 103 6.95 11.74 -6.43
CA SER A 103 7.57 10.49 -6.90
C SER A 103 7.65 9.41 -5.83
N CYS A 104 7.79 9.81 -4.56
CA CYS A 104 7.88 8.88 -3.44
C CYS A 104 6.52 8.44 -2.90
N TRP A 105 5.42 9.07 -3.31
CA TRP A 105 4.10 8.64 -2.84
C TRP A 105 3.65 7.34 -3.49
N ALA A 106 3.08 6.45 -2.66
CA ALA A 106 2.56 5.18 -3.08
C ALA A 106 1.20 4.91 -2.43
N LEU A 107 0.37 4.15 -3.15
CA LEU A 107 -0.72 3.41 -2.54
C LEU A 107 -0.17 2.07 -2.05
N VAL A 108 -0.48 1.70 -0.82
CA VAL A 108 -0.07 0.45 -0.21
C VAL A 108 -1.31 -0.35 0.13
N GLU A 109 -1.42 -1.53 -0.46
CA GLU A 109 -2.43 -2.52 -0.08
C GLU A 109 -1.95 -3.29 1.15
N SER A 110 -2.76 -3.29 2.19
CA SER A 110 -2.50 -3.97 3.45
C SER A 110 -3.49 -5.11 3.66
N TYR A 111 -2.98 -6.25 4.13
CA TYR A 111 -3.68 -7.47 4.50
C TYR A 111 -3.51 -7.74 5.99
N PRO A 112 -4.31 -7.09 6.88
CA PRO A 112 -4.06 -7.12 8.32
C PRO A 112 -4.11 -8.52 8.92
N HIS A 113 -5.01 -9.37 8.44
CA HIS A 113 -5.19 -10.75 8.92
C HIS A 113 -3.94 -11.64 8.77
N ILE A 114 -3.04 -11.35 7.83
CA ILE A 114 -1.74 -12.04 7.66
C ILE A 114 -0.53 -11.15 7.94
N GLY A 115 -0.74 -9.88 8.30
CA GLY A 115 0.32 -8.92 8.58
C GLY A 115 1.21 -8.61 7.39
N LEU A 116 0.68 -8.68 6.17
CA LEU A 116 1.42 -8.36 4.93
C LEU A 116 0.93 -7.07 4.30
N GLU A 117 1.81 -6.44 3.53
CA GLU A 117 1.50 -5.26 2.74
C GLU A 117 2.34 -5.26 1.46
N ARG A 118 1.83 -4.62 0.41
CA ARG A 118 2.57 -4.38 -0.83
C ARG A 118 2.26 -2.99 -1.37
N SER A 119 3.23 -2.39 -2.06
CA SER A 119 2.96 -1.17 -2.82
C SER A 119 2.24 -1.54 -4.11
N LEU A 120 1.27 -0.72 -4.52
CA LEU A 120 0.73 -0.78 -5.87
C LEU A 120 1.74 -0.14 -6.83
N GLU A 121 1.97 -0.80 -7.95
CA GLU A 121 2.69 -0.23 -9.08
C GLU A 121 1.85 0.86 -9.74
N ASP A 122 2.52 1.85 -10.32
CA ASP A 122 1.87 3.07 -10.83
C ASP A 122 0.80 2.83 -11.90
N HIS A 123 0.94 1.75 -12.64
CA HIS A 123 0.05 1.36 -13.74
C HIS A 123 -1.14 0.49 -13.28
N GLU A 124 -1.13 -0.01 -12.05
CA GLU A 124 -2.23 -0.83 -11.54
C GLU A 124 -3.52 0.01 -11.42
N ILE A 125 -4.64 -0.57 -11.84
CA ILE A 125 -5.96 0.04 -11.72
C ILE A 125 -6.51 -0.23 -10.32
N VAL A 126 -6.73 0.83 -9.53
CA VAL A 126 -7.12 0.69 -8.10
C VAL A 126 -8.43 -0.08 -7.94
N ALA A 127 -9.38 0.13 -8.86
CA ALA A 127 -10.64 -0.60 -8.86
C ALA A 127 -10.46 -2.12 -9.06
N GLN A 128 -9.51 -2.53 -9.91
CA GLN A 128 -9.22 -3.95 -10.14
C GLN A 128 -8.56 -4.58 -8.93
N VAL A 129 -7.64 -3.86 -8.28
CA VAL A 129 -7.01 -4.30 -7.03
C VAL A 129 -8.07 -4.55 -5.95
N GLN A 130 -8.97 -3.59 -5.71
CA GLN A 130 -10.05 -3.78 -4.74
C GLN A 130 -11.06 -4.86 -5.14
N ALA A 131 -11.31 -5.08 -6.44
CA ALA A 131 -12.20 -6.15 -6.89
C ALA A 131 -11.61 -7.56 -6.64
N GLY A 132 -10.29 -7.66 -6.47
CA GLY A 132 -9.59 -8.87 -6.07
C GLY A 132 -9.74 -9.21 -4.59
N TRP A 133 -10.23 -8.28 -3.77
CA TRP A 133 -10.46 -8.50 -2.35
C TRP A 133 -11.59 -9.51 -2.10
N GLY A 134 -11.46 -10.30 -1.04
CA GLY A 134 -12.54 -11.15 -0.54
C GLY A 134 -13.70 -10.30 0.01
N SER A 135 -14.93 -10.78 -0.11
CA SER A 135 -16.13 -10.05 0.30
C SER A 135 -16.14 -9.66 1.78
N ASP A 136 -15.49 -10.46 2.63
CA ASP A 136 -15.36 -10.25 4.08
C ASP A 136 -13.92 -9.93 4.52
N CYS A 137 -13.15 -9.22 3.67
CA CYS A 137 -11.79 -8.81 4.05
C CYS A 137 -11.78 -7.48 4.84
N ASP A 138 -10.73 -7.30 5.64
CA ASP A 138 -10.40 -6.06 6.33
C ASP A 138 -9.25 -5.31 5.67
N ASN A 139 -8.98 -5.61 4.40
CA ASN A 139 -7.90 -5.02 3.62
C ASN A 139 -8.06 -3.50 3.53
N LYS A 140 -6.93 -2.80 3.46
CA LYS A 140 -6.88 -1.32 3.44
C LYS A 140 -5.95 -0.82 2.36
N LEU A 141 -6.26 0.34 1.80
CA LEU A 141 -5.35 1.13 0.99
C LEU A 141 -4.77 2.25 1.84
N PHE A 142 -3.46 2.33 1.94
CA PHE A 142 -2.74 3.41 2.60
C PHE A 142 -2.08 4.34 1.58
N PHE A 143 -2.12 5.64 1.83
CA PHE A 143 -1.35 6.64 1.09
C PHE A 143 -0.18 7.09 1.95
N ARG A 144 1.04 6.71 1.55
CA ARG A 144 2.26 7.00 2.30
C ARG A 144 3.49 7.06 1.40
N LYS A 145 4.62 7.50 1.96
CA LYS A 145 5.87 7.59 1.23
C LYS A 145 6.55 6.22 1.15
N ASN A 146 7.06 5.87 -0.02
CA ASN A 146 7.94 4.75 -0.29
C ASN A 146 9.13 5.26 -1.12
N TYR A 147 10.22 5.59 -0.41
CA TYR A 147 11.46 6.06 -1.05
C TYR A 147 12.18 4.96 -1.83
N ALA A 148 11.94 3.68 -1.51
CA ALA A 148 12.59 2.53 -2.13
C ALA A 148 11.98 2.17 -3.50
N LYS A 149 10.75 2.62 -3.80
CA LYS A 149 9.97 2.27 -5.01
C LYS A 149 10.77 2.41 -6.31
N TYR A 150 11.56 3.47 -6.42
CA TYR A 150 12.36 3.77 -7.62
C TYR A 150 13.86 3.71 -7.38
N GLU A 151 14.30 3.09 -6.28
CA GLU A 151 15.72 3.10 -5.89
C GLU A 151 16.59 2.41 -6.94
N PHE A 152 16.11 1.30 -7.50
CA PHE A 152 16.78 0.61 -8.60
C PHE A 152 17.02 1.52 -9.82
N PHE A 153 16.06 2.38 -10.17
CA PHE A 153 16.22 3.31 -11.31
C PHE A 153 17.09 4.51 -10.98
N LYS A 154 17.40 4.77 -9.71
CA LYS A 154 18.31 5.84 -9.29
C LYS A 154 19.74 5.34 -9.18
N ASN A 155 19.92 4.11 -8.66
CA ASN A 155 21.20 3.53 -8.33
C ASN A 155 21.32 2.05 -8.80
N PRO A 156 21.18 1.75 -10.10
CA PRO A 156 21.09 0.37 -10.61
C PRO A 156 22.36 -0.45 -10.39
N VAL A 157 23.54 0.19 -10.42
CA VAL A 157 24.84 -0.49 -10.24
C VAL A 157 25.02 -1.00 -8.81
N GLN A 158 24.46 -0.30 -7.82
CA GLN A 158 24.62 -0.63 -6.41
C GLN A 158 23.46 -1.47 -5.86
N PHE A 159 22.46 -1.80 -6.69
CA PHE A 159 21.24 -2.42 -6.22
C PHE A 159 21.42 -3.91 -5.88
N PHE A 160 22.21 -4.64 -6.67
CA PHE A 160 22.51 -6.04 -6.43
C PHE A 160 23.98 -6.23 -6.01
N PRO A 161 24.25 -6.95 -4.90
CA PRO A 161 25.60 -7.41 -4.59
C PRO A 161 26.18 -8.26 -5.74
N GLU A 162 27.50 -8.23 -5.92
CA GLU A 162 28.21 -8.92 -7.01
C GLU A 162 27.93 -10.43 -7.06
N HIS A 163 27.80 -11.08 -5.89
CA HIS A 163 27.51 -12.51 -5.80
C HIS A 163 26.02 -12.87 -6.02
N MET A 164 25.14 -11.87 -6.05
CA MET A 164 23.69 -12.06 -6.11
C MET A 164 23.15 -12.03 -7.54
N ALA A 165 23.75 -11.26 -8.45
CA ALA A 165 23.31 -11.18 -9.84
C ALA A 165 24.38 -11.76 -10.77
N SER A 166 23.97 -12.63 -11.71
CA SER A 166 24.89 -13.25 -12.69
C SER A 166 25.47 -12.25 -13.70
N THR A 167 24.88 -11.05 -13.79
CA THR A 167 25.30 -10.01 -14.73
C THR A 167 26.29 -9.09 -14.04
N SER A 168 27.56 -9.16 -14.45
CA SER A 168 28.51 -8.10 -14.20
C SER A 168 28.04 -6.85 -14.96
N PHE A 169 27.40 -5.92 -14.28
CA PHE A 169 27.26 -4.56 -14.82
C PHE A 169 28.68 -4.05 -15.02
N ASP A 170 29.14 -3.97 -16.26
CA ASP A 170 30.53 -3.71 -16.61
C ASP A 170 31.02 -2.46 -15.84
N THR A 171 31.78 -2.68 -14.75
CA THR A 171 32.16 -1.67 -13.77
C THR A 171 33.30 -0.78 -14.28
N ASN A 172 33.67 -0.92 -15.55
CA ASN A 172 34.69 -0.12 -16.23
C ASN A 172 34.27 1.36 -16.41
N GLY A 173 33.19 1.82 -15.74
CA GLY A 173 32.73 3.21 -15.73
C GLY A 173 32.22 3.75 -17.07
N THR A 174 32.17 2.91 -18.09
CA THR A 174 31.94 3.34 -19.49
C THR A 174 30.49 3.12 -19.92
N THR A 175 29.73 2.24 -19.25
CA THR A 175 28.34 1.98 -19.60
C THR A 175 27.41 3.04 -19.00
N PRO A 176 26.68 3.81 -19.82
CA PRO A 176 25.75 4.81 -19.32
C PRO A 176 24.60 4.17 -18.52
N HIS A 177 24.18 4.86 -17.48
CA HIS A 177 23.11 4.47 -16.57
C HIS A 177 21.80 4.03 -17.28
N SER A 178 21.42 4.74 -18.35
CA SER A 178 20.25 4.41 -19.17
C SER A 178 20.37 3.06 -19.87
N GLN A 179 21.58 2.70 -20.32
CA GLN A 179 21.84 1.44 -21.01
C GLN A 179 21.78 0.25 -20.05
N ILE A 180 22.24 0.43 -18.80
CA ILE A 180 22.09 -0.57 -17.73
C ILE A 180 20.61 -0.85 -17.48
N ILE A 181 19.81 0.20 -17.31
CA ILE A 181 18.36 0.07 -17.11
C ILE A 181 17.68 -0.59 -18.32
N GLN A 182 18.03 -0.18 -19.54
CA GLN A 182 17.46 -0.77 -20.76
C GLN A 182 17.75 -2.26 -20.88
N ASN A 183 19.00 -2.67 -20.59
CA ASN A 183 19.37 -4.08 -20.60
C ASN A 183 18.52 -4.88 -19.61
N LEU A 184 18.26 -4.34 -18.42
CA LEU A 184 17.49 -5.01 -17.36
C LEU A 184 15.98 -5.09 -17.64
N ILE A 185 15.41 -4.09 -18.30
CA ILE A 185 13.98 -4.05 -18.62
C ILE A 185 13.65 -4.95 -19.83
N ASN A 186 14.58 -5.11 -20.76
CA ASN A 186 14.37 -5.97 -21.93
C ASN A 186 14.25 -7.44 -21.48
N ALA A 187 13.23 -8.17 -21.96
CA ALA A 187 12.91 -9.52 -21.50
C ALA A 187 14.06 -10.54 -21.63
N SER A 188 15.03 -10.28 -22.53
CA SER A 188 16.23 -11.08 -22.74
C SER A 188 17.41 -10.69 -21.83
N GLY A 189 17.32 -9.61 -21.05
CA GLY A 189 18.40 -9.07 -20.24
C GLY A 189 18.11 -8.97 -18.74
N CYS A 190 16.99 -9.54 -18.27
CA CYS A 190 16.75 -9.73 -16.85
C CYS A 190 17.76 -10.75 -16.29
N PRO A 191 18.62 -10.35 -15.33
CA PRO A 191 19.70 -11.20 -14.83
C PRO A 191 19.12 -12.37 -14.04
N GLU A 192 19.86 -13.47 -13.99
CA GLU A 192 19.59 -14.47 -12.97
C GLU A 192 20.02 -13.90 -11.61
N ILE A 193 19.07 -13.82 -10.69
CA ILE A 193 19.31 -13.41 -9.31
C ILE A 193 19.36 -14.67 -8.45
N GLN A 194 20.42 -14.85 -7.68
CA GLN A 194 20.66 -16.05 -6.90
C GLN A 194 21.06 -15.74 -5.46
N GLY A 195 20.75 -16.66 -4.55
CA GLY A 195 21.14 -16.54 -3.15
C GLY A 195 20.38 -17.48 -2.22
N TYR A 196 20.79 -17.48 -0.95
CA TYR A 196 20.10 -18.26 0.08
C TYR A 196 18.87 -17.52 0.62
N LEU A 197 17.72 -18.17 0.62
CA LEU A 197 16.48 -17.69 1.22
C LEU A 197 16.01 -18.65 2.33
N HIS A 198 15.33 -18.10 3.34
CA HIS A 198 14.61 -18.90 4.32
C HIS A 198 13.17 -19.10 3.83
N VAL A 199 12.80 -20.35 3.55
CA VAL A 199 11.49 -20.73 3.05
C VAL A 199 10.71 -21.44 4.14
N LYS A 200 9.48 -20.98 4.39
CA LYS A 200 8.58 -21.58 5.38
C LYS A 200 8.02 -22.89 4.87
N ASP A 201 8.07 -23.93 5.69
CA ASP A 201 7.42 -25.21 5.36
C ASP A 201 5.87 -25.03 5.37
N PRO A 202 5.16 -25.49 4.33
CA PRO A 202 3.70 -25.41 4.28
C PRO A 202 3.04 -26.05 5.51
N GLY A 203 2.14 -25.31 6.17
CA GLY A 203 1.42 -25.77 7.36
C GLY A 203 2.25 -25.91 8.64
N LYS A 204 3.56 -25.60 8.61
CA LYS A 204 4.45 -25.71 9.77
C LYS A 204 4.99 -24.34 10.19
N LYS A 205 5.54 -24.28 11.41
CA LYS A 205 6.30 -23.12 11.91
C LYS A 205 7.81 -23.24 11.65
N SER A 206 8.25 -24.31 10.99
CA SER A 206 9.64 -24.53 10.60
C SER A 206 10.01 -23.76 9.33
N TRP A 207 11.28 -23.41 9.23
CA TRP A 207 11.89 -22.74 8.09
C TRP A 207 13.10 -23.53 7.62
N LYS A 208 13.33 -23.54 6.31
CA LYS A 208 14.49 -24.18 5.67
C LYS A 208 15.29 -23.15 4.91
N LYS A 209 16.61 -23.24 4.99
CA LYS A 209 17.51 -22.43 4.16
C LYS A 209 17.72 -23.15 2.83
N LEU A 210 17.26 -22.55 1.74
CA LEU A 210 17.40 -23.08 0.38
C LEU A 210 18.21 -22.09 -0.46
N TYR A 211 19.00 -22.62 -1.39
CA TYR A 211 19.61 -21.81 -2.43
C TYR A 211 18.58 -21.64 -3.56
N CYS A 212 18.30 -20.40 -3.94
CA CYS A 212 17.23 -20.08 -4.88
C CYS A 212 17.77 -19.29 -6.09
N PHE A 213 17.11 -19.45 -7.23
CA PHE A 213 17.35 -18.72 -8.47
C PHE A 213 16.06 -18.05 -8.93
N LEU A 214 16.11 -16.75 -9.20
CA LEU A 214 15.04 -15.98 -9.80
C LEU A 214 15.40 -15.74 -11.27
N ARG A 215 14.50 -16.19 -12.15
CA ARG A 215 14.57 -16.04 -13.62
C ARG A 215 13.28 -15.40 -14.13
N PRO A 216 13.21 -14.96 -15.39
CA PRO A 216 11.98 -14.40 -15.97
C PRO A 216 10.74 -15.31 -15.84
N SER A 217 10.96 -16.63 -15.82
CA SER A 217 9.90 -17.63 -15.69
C SER A 217 9.47 -17.94 -14.25
N GLY A 218 10.21 -17.47 -13.24
CA GLY A 218 9.85 -17.68 -11.83
C GLY A 218 11.03 -17.92 -10.88
N LEU A 219 10.70 -18.39 -9.69
CA LEU A 219 11.63 -18.73 -8.61
C LEU A 219 11.85 -20.25 -8.54
N TYR A 220 13.11 -20.68 -8.48
CA TYR A 220 13.53 -22.08 -8.49
C TYR A 220 14.41 -22.38 -7.28
N SER A 221 14.37 -23.62 -6.79
CA SER A 221 15.33 -24.18 -5.82
C SER A 221 15.72 -25.60 -6.24
N PRO A 222 16.99 -26.02 -6.06
CA PRO A 222 17.44 -27.40 -6.33
C PRO A 222 16.69 -28.46 -5.52
#